data_AF-A0A518FN16-F1
#
_entry.id   AF-A0A518FN16-F1
#
_cell.length_a   1.000
_cell.length_b   1.000
_cell.length_c   1.000
_cell.angle_alpha   90.00
_cell.angle_beta   90.00
_cell.angle_gamma   90.00
#
_symmetry.space_group_name_H-M   'P 1'
#
loop_
_entity.id
_entity.type
_entity.pdbx_description
1 polymer ?
#
loop_
_entity_poly.entity_id
_entity_poly.type
_entity_poly.pdbx_seq_one_letter_code
_entity_poly.pdbx_strand_id
1 'polypeptide(L)'
;MSVRLRLVTLSLICLLLSNGLSNYAAAEEKQTLNVLFIGNSYTARHNLAQVVKQMAEAGNPGLTFKPTTVIYGGRRMVDHWNLGSQNFVKLHSLTKAEEEQTIADLKKTAQDKENRHAGAALKRHQQLLKELDQPHPKWDVVILQSYRDDVTGDPSLYAQYAPKFAALAKAQGARVILYETTPATQNKNPLRMPPDAEPVMKKAKAIAALAKQLDASAAPMSLVGLYCQTERPDLTLRFLNDAHLNQTMAYLTACAIYAALFDKSPEGLPVDSITDIRFWKNKERDKDRDGNPITKTFSDKDRAELQRIAWKGYQKFKQLRDGKTAD
;
A
#
# COMPACT_ATOMS: atom_id res chain seq x y z
N MET A 1 -61.54 -69.52 2.03
CA MET A 1 -60.25 -69.76 1.34
C MET A 1 -59.49 -68.45 1.27
N SER A 2 -58.27 -68.48 1.78
CA SER A 2 -57.31 -67.37 1.90
C SER A 2 -56.99 -66.67 0.59
N VAL A 3 -56.76 -65.35 0.62
CA VAL A 3 -55.53 -64.69 0.15
C VAL A 3 -55.40 -63.32 0.84
N ARG A 4 -54.24 -63.07 1.47
CA ARG A 4 -53.78 -61.78 1.97
C ARG A 4 -53.21 -60.97 0.80
N LEU A 5 -53.48 -59.66 0.72
CA LEU A 5 -52.61 -58.75 -0.01
C LEU A 5 -52.36 -57.48 0.82
N ARG A 6 -51.08 -57.23 1.07
CA ARG A 6 -50.53 -56.08 1.79
C ARG A 6 -50.70 -54.83 0.93
N LEU A 7 -51.12 -53.72 1.51
CA LEU A 7 -50.81 -52.39 0.98
C LEU A 7 -50.00 -51.60 2.00
N VAL A 8 -48.96 -50.98 1.44
CA VAL A 8 -47.87 -50.26 2.08
C VAL A 8 -48.38 -48.88 2.54
N THR A 9 -48.17 -48.56 3.82
CA THR A 9 -48.30 -47.20 4.36
C THR A 9 -47.18 -46.33 3.82
N LEU A 10 -47.52 -45.34 3.00
CA LEU A 10 -46.61 -44.28 2.56
C LEU A 10 -46.63 -43.16 3.61
N SER A 11 -45.61 -43.11 4.46
CA SER A 11 -45.43 -42.01 5.43
C SER A 11 -44.97 -40.75 4.70
N LEU A 12 -45.80 -39.71 4.73
CA LEU A 12 -45.50 -38.37 4.24
C LEU A 12 -44.53 -37.69 5.21
N ILE A 13 -43.24 -37.65 4.89
CA ILE A 13 -42.24 -36.88 5.64
C ILE A 13 -42.35 -35.42 5.19
N CYS A 14 -42.97 -34.58 6.01
CA CYS A 14 -42.87 -33.12 5.89
C CYS A 14 -41.43 -32.68 6.23
N LEU A 15 -40.61 -32.44 5.21
CA LEU A 15 -39.36 -31.70 5.38
C LEU A 15 -39.69 -30.23 5.71
N LEU A 16 -39.46 -29.85 6.97
CA LEU A 16 -39.36 -28.46 7.40
C LEU A 16 -38.12 -27.83 6.74
N LEU A 17 -38.33 -27.05 5.68
CA LEU A 17 -37.31 -26.15 5.13
C LEU A 17 -37.07 -25.03 6.14
N SER A 18 -36.08 -25.20 7.00
CA SER A 18 -35.51 -24.10 7.77
C SER A 18 -34.85 -23.12 6.81
N ASN A 19 -35.51 -21.98 6.56
CA ASN A 19 -34.91 -20.81 5.94
C ASN A 19 -33.74 -20.33 6.83
N GLY A 20 -32.54 -20.83 6.54
CA GLY A 20 -31.30 -20.26 7.03
C GLY A 20 -31.13 -18.88 6.41
N LEU A 21 -31.70 -17.87 7.05
CA LEU A 21 -31.30 -16.48 6.87
C LEU A 21 -29.81 -16.40 7.22
N SER A 22 -28.96 -16.46 6.20
CA SER A 22 -27.57 -16.05 6.32
C SER A 22 -27.57 -14.58 6.72
N ASN A 23 -27.39 -14.32 8.02
CA ASN A 23 -26.94 -13.02 8.52
C ASN A 23 -25.49 -12.79 8.03
N TYR A 24 -25.33 -12.53 6.73
CA TYR A 24 -24.27 -11.63 6.30
C TYR A 24 -24.73 -10.25 6.74
N ALA A 25 -24.38 -9.89 7.98
CA ALA A 25 -24.31 -8.48 8.32
C ALA A 25 -23.33 -7.86 7.31
N ALA A 26 -23.89 -7.18 6.31
CA ALA A 26 -23.11 -6.28 5.48
C ALA A 26 -22.45 -5.32 6.47
N ALA A 27 -21.14 -5.48 6.68
CA ALA A 27 -20.38 -4.52 7.45
C ALA A 27 -20.69 -3.16 6.82
N GLU A 28 -21.27 -2.25 7.60
CA GLU A 28 -21.56 -0.89 7.16
C GLU A 28 -20.25 -0.34 6.58
N GLU A 29 -20.18 -0.16 5.26
CA GLU A 29 -18.98 0.36 4.60
C GLU A 29 -18.78 1.75 5.19
N LYS A 30 -17.71 1.92 5.99
CA LYS A 30 -17.43 3.20 6.64
C LYS A 30 -17.42 4.30 5.60
N GLN A 31 -18.32 5.28 5.76
CA GLN A 31 -18.38 6.45 4.91
C GLN A 31 -17.11 7.31 4.98
N THR A 32 -16.24 7.10 5.97
CA THR A 32 -14.93 7.76 6.05
C THR A 32 -13.83 6.75 6.37
N LEU A 33 -12.74 6.80 5.61
CA LEU A 33 -11.54 5.98 5.82
C LEU A 33 -10.33 6.89 6.10
N ASN A 34 -9.80 6.84 7.32
CA ASN A 34 -8.59 7.55 7.72
C ASN A 34 -7.38 6.66 7.44
N VAL A 35 -6.51 7.10 6.53
CA VAL A 35 -5.41 6.28 6.03
C VAL A 35 -4.08 6.98 6.27
N LEU A 36 -3.19 6.33 7.02
CA LEU A 36 -1.85 6.82 7.28
C LEU A 36 -0.85 6.15 6.33
N PHE A 37 -0.10 6.94 5.57
CA PHE A 37 1.04 6.49 4.79
C PHE A 37 2.34 6.84 5.53
N ILE A 38 3.19 5.85 5.78
CA ILE A 38 4.53 6.04 6.32
C ILE A 38 5.54 5.66 5.25
N GLY A 39 6.38 6.61 4.84
CA GLY A 39 7.36 6.33 3.79
C GLY A 39 8.30 7.49 3.47
N ASN A 40 8.80 7.48 2.24
CA ASN A 40 9.80 8.40 1.75
C ASN A 40 9.41 8.99 0.39
N SER A 41 10.38 9.31 -0.47
CA SER A 41 10.13 9.85 -1.81
C SER A 41 9.25 8.95 -2.69
N TYR A 42 9.20 7.64 -2.47
CA TYR A 42 8.32 6.72 -3.20
C TYR A 42 6.85 6.91 -2.86
N THR A 43 6.55 7.36 -1.65
CA THR A 43 5.19 7.74 -1.22
C THR A 43 4.91 9.22 -1.53
N ALA A 44 5.92 10.09 -1.43
CA ALA A 44 5.73 11.53 -1.56
C ALA A 44 5.58 12.00 -3.00
N ARG A 45 6.32 11.40 -3.93
CA ARG A 45 6.27 11.80 -5.35
C ARG A 45 4.93 11.48 -5.98
N HIS A 46 4.66 12.12 -7.12
CA HIS A 46 3.48 11.83 -7.92
C HIS A 46 2.14 12.07 -7.23
N ASN A 47 2.16 12.77 -6.09
CA ASN A 47 1.01 12.94 -5.19
C ASN A 47 0.31 11.60 -4.87
N LEU A 48 1.07 10.52 -4.70
CA LEU A 48 0.54 9.14 -4.65
C LEU A 48 -0.67 8.99 -3.72
N ALA A 49 -0.61 9.51 -2.49
CA ALA A 49 -1.71 9.38 -1.53
C ALA A 49 -3.00 10.10 -2.00
N GLN A 50 -2.88 11.19 -2.76
CA GLN A 50 -4.03 11.88 -3.35
C GLN A 50 -4.58 11.15 -4.58
N VAL A 51 -3.72 10.53 -5.39
CA VAL A 51 -4.16 9.66 -6.49
C VAL A 51 -4.93 8.46 -5.93
N VAL A 52 -4.42 7.83 -4.87
CA VAL A 52 -5.13 6.73 -4.18
C VAL A 52 -6.46 7.20 -3.62
N LYS A 53 -6.54 8.40 -3.05
CA LYS A 53 -7.81 9.02 -2.63
C LYS A 53 -8.80 9.10 -3.81
N GLN A 54 -8.38 9.67 -4.94
CA GLN A 54 -9.24 9.80 -6.12
C GLN A 54 -9.73 8.44 -6.62
N MET A 55 -8.85 7.43 -6.68
CA MET A 55 -9.23 6.06 -7.06
C MET A 55 -10.21 5.43 -6.06
N ALA A 56 -9.95 5.61 -4.76
CA ALA A 56 -10.79 5.07 -3.69
C ALA A 56 -12.22 5.64 -3.74
N GLU A 57 -12.35 6.97 -3.89
CA GLU A 57 -13.64 7.66 -3.92
C GLU A 57 -14.40 7.41 -5.23
N ALA A 58 -13.70 7.29 -6.35
CA ALA A 58 -14.32 6.94 -7.63
C ALA A 58 -14.83 5.48 -7.65
N GLY A 59 -14.08 4.56 -7.04
CA GLY A 59 -14.44 3.14 -7.02
C GLY A 59 -15.45 2.74 -5.95
N ASN A 60 -15.70 3.61 -4.96
CA ASN A 60 -16.60 3.33 -3.85
C ASN A 60 -17.46 4.57 -3.56
N PRO A 61 -18.60 4.75 -4.28
CA PRO A 61 -19.47 5.91 -4.11
C PRO A 61 -19.91 6.09 -2.66
N GLY A 62 -19.81 7.33 -2.15
CA GLY A 62 -20.12 7.66 -0.75
C GLY A 62 -18.96 7.52 0.23
N LEU A 63 -17.83 6.96 -0.19
CA LEU A 63 -16.60 6.94 0.61
C LEU A 63 -15.95 8.33 0.64
N THR A 64 -15.57 8.77 1.84
CA THR A 64 -14.64 9.88 2.07
C THR A 64 -13.28 9.31 2.47
N PHE A 65 -12.28 9.43 1.61
CA PHE A 65 -10.94 8.94 1.88
C PHE A 65 -10.04 10.08 2.40
N LYS A 66 -9.48 9.93 3.61
CA LYS A 66 -8.66 10.95 4.29
C LYS A 66 -7.21 10.47 4.42
N PRO A 67 -6.32 10.78 3.45
CA PRO A 67 -4.92 10.40 3.53
C PRO A 67 -4.15 11.35 4.46
N THR A 68 -3.29 10.79 5.29
CA THR A 68 -2.23 11.51 6.03
C THR A 68 -0.89 10.88 5.71
N THR A 69 0.16 11.68 5.62
CA THR A 69 1.50 11.19 5.25
C THR A 69 2.56 11.58 6.29
N VAL A 70 3.41 10.62 6.66
CA VAL A 70 4.63 10.83 7.45
C VAL A 70 5.80 10.47 6.55
N ILE A 71 6.49 11.49 6.05
CA ILE A 71 7.49 11.36 4.98
C ILE A 71 8.85 11.85 5.42
N TYR A 72 9.87 11.01 5.27
CA TYR A 72 11.28 11.40 5.36
C TYR A 72 12.05 10.88 4.15
N GLY A 73 12.73 11.77 3.41
CA GLY A 73 13.41 11.44 2.16
C GLY A 73 14.47 10.34 2.30
N GLY A 74 14.43 9.33 1.43
CA GLY A 74 15.38 8.22 1.42
C GLY A 74 15.46 7.39 2.71
N ARG A 75 14.46 7.49 3.60
CA ARG A 75 14.41 6.77 4.87
C ARG A 75 13.73 5.41 4.73
N ARG A 76 14.17 4.45 5.54
CA ARG A 76 13.61 3.10 5.71
C ARG A 76 12.73 3.08 6.97
N MET A 77 11.99 1.99 7.20
CA MET A 77 11.14 1.86 8.39
C MET A 77 11.91 1.97 9.72
N VAL A 78 13.15 1.46 9.80
CA VAL A 78 14.01 1.67 10.98
C VAL A 78 14.30 3.14 11.24
N ASP A 79 14.52 3.92 10.18
CA ASP A 79 14.81 5.34 10.31
C ASP A 79 13.55 6.09 10.77
N HIS A 80 12.38 5.70 10.28
CA HIS A 80 11.10 6.24 10.77
C HIS A 80 10.89 6.00 12.27
N TRP A 81 11.23 4.81 12.76
CA TRP A 81 11.17 4.48 14.19
C TRP A 81 12.09 5.37 15.01
N ASN A 82 13.33 5.55 14.54
CA ASN A 82 14.31 6.43 15.19
C ASN A 82 13.91 7.91 15.12
N LEU A 83 13.05 8.28 14.16
CA LEU A 83 12.51 9.63 14.00
C LEU A 83 11.15 9.83 14.68
N GLY A 84 10.72 8.92 15.56
CA GLY A 84 9.49 9.08 16.35
C GLY A 84 8.20 8.77 15.59
N SER A 85 8.26 8.17 14.40
CA SER A 85 7.06 7.98 13.56
C SER A 85 5.98 7.10 14.19
N GLN A 86 6.34 6.29 15.20
CA GLN A 86 5.42 5.47 15.98
C GLN A 86 4.33 6.30 16.66
N ASN A 87 4.63 7.54 17.07
CA ASN A 87 3.66 8.41 17.74
C ASN A 87 2.52 8.81 16.80
N PHE A 88 2.80 9.01 15.50
CA PHE A 88 1.75 9.27 14.52
C PHE A 88 0.86 8.05 14.28
N VAL A 89 1.37 6.82 14.45
CA VAL A 89 0.52 5.60 14.35
C VAL A 89 -0.41 5.47 15.55
N LYS A 90 0.10 5.70 16.75
CA LYS A 90 -0.69 5.61 17.99
C LYS A 90 -1.29 6.96 18.42
N LEU A 91 -1.47 7.90 17.49
CA LEU A 91 -1.80 9.28 17.79
C LEU A 91 -3.07 9.43 18.64
N HIS A 92 -4.08 8.60 18.40
CA HIS A 92 -5.34 8.56 19.17
C HIS A 92 -5.16 8.25 20.68
N SER A 93 -4.03 7.66 21.07
CA SER A 93 -3.72 7.27 22.46
C SER A 93 -2.36 7.81 22.92
N LEU A 94 -1.76 8.73 22.18
CA LEU A 94 -0.44 9.28 22.47
C LEU A 94 -0.54 10.21 23.69
N THR A 95 0.29 9.97 24.70
CA THR A 95 0.33 10.83 25.88
C THR A 95 1.30 11.99 25.69
N LYS A 96 1.05 13.09 26.41
CA LYS A 96 1.95 14.25 26.44
C LYS A 96 3.38 13.86 26.84
N ALA A 97 3.52 12.98 27.84
CA ALA A 97 4.81 12.52 28.33
C ALA A 97 5.60 11.72 27.27
N GLU A 98 4.94 10.84 26.52
CA GLU A 98 5.59 10.10 25.43
C GLU A 98 6.07 11.02 24.31
N GLU A 99 5.29 12.06 23.99
CA GLU A 99 5.65 13.04 22.97
C GLU A 99 6.80 13.94 23.44
N GLU A 100 6.76 14.41 24.69
CA GLU A 100 7.85 15.17 25.31
C GLU A 100 9.16 14.36 25.36
N GLN A 101 9.08 13.06 25.68
CA GLN A 101 10.22 12.16 25.65
C GLN A 101 10.79 12.01 24.23
N THR A 102 9.92 11.83 23.23
CA THR A 102 10.34 11.75 21.82
C THR A 102 11.03 13.03 21.36
N ILE A 103 10.52 14.20 21.76
CA ILE A 103 11.15 15.50 21.52
C ILE A 103 12.52 15.59 22.19
N ALA A 104 12.65 15.13 23.43
CA ALA A 104 13.92 15.14 24.17
C ALA A 104 14.99 14.27 23.48
N ASP A 105 14.61 13.08 22.99
CA ASP A 105 15.53 12.20 22.26
C ASP A 105 15.92 12.81 20.91
N LEU A 106 14.96 13.36 20.16
CA LEU A 106 15.23 14.02 18.89
C LEU A 106 16.09 15.28 19.04
N LYS A 107 16.00 16.02 20.15
CA LYS A 107 16.92 17.14 20.44
C LYS A 107 18.37 16.68 20.50
N LYS A 108 18.64 15.53 21.13
CA LYS A 108 19.99 14.94 21.18
C LYS A 108 20.41 14.48 19.79
N THR A 109 19.54 13.74 19.10
CA THR A 109 19.83 13.22 17.76
C THR A 109 20.07 14.34 16.73
N ALA A 110 19.38 15.47 16.83
CA ALA A 110 19.52 16.60 15.92
C ALA A 110 20.84 17.39 16.12
N GLN A 111 21.61 17.12 17.18
CA GLN A 111 22.96 17.68 17.35
C GLN A 111 23.96 17.05 16.37
N ASP A 112 23.72 15.80 15.96
CA ASP A 112 24.50 15.13 14.92
C ASP A 112 24.06 15.63 13.53
N LYS A 113 24.96 16.35 12.85
CA LYS A 113 24.72 16.91 11.51
C LYS A 113 24.57 15.83 10.43
N GLU A 114 25.05 14.61 10.68
CA GLU A 114 24.83 13.48 9.78
C GLU A 114 23.37 13.00 9.81
N ASN A 115 22.63 13.28 10.90
CA ASN A 115 21.22 13.00 10.98
C ASN A 115 20.35 14.12 10.38
N ARG A 116 20.43 14.24 9.04
CA ARG A 116 19.80 15.30 8.24
C ARG A 116 18.27 15.43 8.40
N HIS A 117 17.60 14.41 8.94
CA HIS A 117 16.14 14.42 9.14
C HIS A 117 15.72 14.65 10.60
N ALA A 118 16.61 14.51 11.58
CA ALA A 118 16.27 14.68 13.00
C ALA A 118 15.73 16.08 13.30
N GLY A 119 16.32 17.14 12.72
CA GLY A 119 15.82 18.50 12.90
C GLY A 119 14.41 18.72 12.33
N ALA A 120 14.07 18.08 11.21
CA ALA A 120 12.73 18.15 10.64
C ALA A 120 11.72 17.34 11.45
N ALA A 121 12.12 16.14 11.92
CA ALA A 121 11.31 15.32 12.82
C ALA A 121 11.03 16.05 14.13
N LEU A 122 12.07 16.63 14.75
CA LEU A 122 11.94 17.41 15.98
C LEU A 122 10.89 18.53 15.84
N LYS A 123 10.95 19.31 14.76
CA LYS A 123 9.96 20.36 14.50
C LYS A 123 8.54 19.81 14.36
N ARG A 124 8.39 18.66 13.70
CA ARG A 124 7.09 17.99 13.53
C ARG A 124 6.51 17.53 14.86
N HIS A 125 7.34 16.93 15.71
CA HIS A 125 6.95 16.48 17.04
C HIS A 125 6.64 17.66 17.99
N GLN A 126 7.45 18.72 17.95
CA GLN A 126 7.14 19.96 18.68
C GLN A 126 5.80 20.59 18.25
N GLN A 127 5.45 20.49 16.97
CA GLN A 127 4.14 20.93 16.50
C GLN A 127 3.03 20.00 16.97
N LEU A 128 3.24 18.69 16.88
CA LEU A 128 2.29 17.69 17.36
C LEU A 128 1.97 17.88 18.84
N LEU A 129 2.97 18.15 19.70
CA LEU A 129 2.76 18.41 21.12
C LEU A 129 1.80 19.58 21.38
N LYS A 130 1.80 20.62 20.54
CA LYS A 130 0.89 21.78 20.67
C LYS A 130 -0.55 21.46 20.27
N GLU A 131 -0.72 20.44 19.42
CA GLU A 131 -2.00 20.04 18.85
C GLU A 131 -2.51 18.73 19.47
N LEU A 132 -1.82 18.19 20.48
CA LEU A 132 -2.12 16.87 21.03
C LEU A 132 -3.50 16.79 21.68
N ASP A 133 -3.97 17.89 22.27
CA ASP A 133 -5.29 17.99 22.89
C ASP A 133 -6.44 18.05 21.87
N GLN A 134 -6.14 18.21 20.57
CA GLN A 134 -7.15 18.18 19.52
C GLN A 134 -7.64 16.75 19.27
N PRO A 135 -8.88 16.54 18.80
CA PRO A 135 -9.37 15.20 18.47
C PRO A 135 -8.56 14.55 17.35
N HIS A 136 -7.96 13.39 17.64
CA HIS A 136 -7.21 12.59 16.67
C HIS A 136 -7.98 11.30 16.35
N PRO A 137 -8.47 11.10 15.11
CA PRO A 137 -9.15 9.87 14.77
C PRO A 137 -8.19 8.68 14.80
N LYS A 138 -8.71 7.50 15.15
CA LYS A 138 -8.00 6.23 14.91
C LYS A 138 -7.79 6.03 13.42
N TRP A 139 -6.69 5.37 13.07
CA TRP A 139 -6.47 4.95 11.70
C TRP A 139 -7.34 3.74 11.37
N ASP A 140 -7.92 3.74 10.17
CA ASP A 140 -8.58 2.58 9.61
C ASP A 140 -7.60 1.70 8.83
N VAL A 141 -6.59 2.36 8.22
CA VAL A 141 -5.53 1.69 7.47
C VAL A 141 -4.19 2.39 7.73
N VAL A 142 -3.14 1.61 7.93
CA VAL A 142 -1.75 2.08 7.97
C VAL A 142 -0.97 1.40 6.84
N ILE A 143 -0.42 2.21 5.94
CA ILE A 143 0.36 1.78 4.77
C ILE A 143 1.84 2.00 5.08
N LEU A 144 2.60 0.91 5.07
CA LEU A 144 4.02 0.88 5.47
C LEU A 144 4.90 0.67 4.24
N GLN A 145 5.60 1.71 3.80
CA GLN A 145 6.46 1.65 2.63
C GLN A 145 7.80 0.95 2.93
N SER A 146 8.20 -0.01 2.09
CA SER A 146 9.54 -0.59 2.11
C SER A 146 10.55 0.30 1.37
N TYR A 147 11.86 0.13 1.63
CA TYR A 147 12.92 0.76 0.85
C TYR A 147 14.26 0.09 1.13
N ARG A 148 15.03 -0.25 0.08
CA ARG A 148 16.33 -0.94 0.18
C ARG A 148 16.24 -2.20 1.06
N ASP A 149 15.18 -2.97 0.86
CA ASP A 149 14.81 -4.18 1.58
C ASP A 149 15.31 -5.46 0.89
N ASP A 150 15.97 -5.33 -0.26
CA ASP A 150 16.58 -6.41 -1.06
C ASP A 150 17.86 -7.03 -0.43
N VAL A 151 18.11 -6.80 0.87
CA VAL A 151 19.38 -7.18 1.53
C VAL A 151 19.48 -8.71 1.67
N THR A 152 20.63 -9.27 1.33
CA THR A 152 20.98 -10.67 1.56
C THR A 152 21.31 -10.91 3.04
N GLY A 153 20.60 -11.83 3.69
CA GLY A 153 20.80 -12.20 5.10
C GLY A 153 19.52 -12.12 5.94
N ASP A 154 19.45 -12.92 7.00
CA ASP A 154 18.36 -12.95 7.99
C ASP A 154 18.08 -11.57 8.61
N PRO A 155 16.83 -11.34 9.05
CA PRO A 155 15.78 -10.72 8.25
C PRO A 155 16.07 -9.25 7.91
N SER A 156 15.58 -8.79 6.76
CA SER A 156 15.72 -7.39 6.33
C SER A 156 15.20 -6.40 7.38
N LEU A 157 15.77 -5.18 7.42
CA LEU A 157 15.30 -4.15 8.36
C LEU A 157 13.82 -3.79 8.17
N TYR A 158 13.27 -4.01 6.97
CA TYR A 158 11.82 -3.87 6.76
C TYR A 158 11.05 -4.97 7.48
N ALA A 159 11.47 -6.24 7.35
CA ALA A 159 10.88 -7.36 8.07
C ALA A 159 11.05 -7.27 9.60
N GLN A 160 12.06 -6.54 10.10
CA GLN A 160 12.22 -6.28 11.54
C GLN A 160 11.33 -5.15 12.07
N TYR A 161 11.10 -4.08 11.29
CA TYR A 161 10.42 -2.87 11.78
C TYR A 161 8.96 -2.75 11.33
N ALA A 162 8.58 -3.31 10.19
CA ALA A 162 7.18 -3.34 9.78
C ALA A 162 6.28 -4.04 10.83
N PRO A 163 6.67 -5.17 11.47
CA PRO A 163 5.90 -5.75 12.57
C PRO A 163 5.68 -4.82 13.76
N LYS A 164 6.66 -3.97 14.11
CA LYS A 164 6.54 -3.03 15.23
C LYS A 164 5.47 -1.97 14.96
N PHE A 165 5.46 -1.41 13.75
CA PHE A 165 4.41 -0.48 13.33
C PHE A 165 3.05 -1.17 13.16
N ALA A 166 3.04 -2.39 12.62
CA ALA A 166 1.82 -3.18 12.45
C ALA A 166 1.15 -3.49 13.80
N ALA A 167 1.92 -3.80 14.84
CA ALA A 167 1.39 -4.01 16.18
C ALA A 167 0.65 -2.76 16.71
N LEU A 168 1.22 -1.56 16.52
CA LEU A 168 0.59 -0.29 16.90
C LEU A 168 -0.68 -0.02 16.08
N ALA A 169 -0.64 -0.29 14.78
CA ALA A 169 -1.81 -0.16 13.89
C ALA A 169 -2.95 -1.10 14.30
N LYS A 170 -2.63 -2.36 14.61
CA LYS A 170 -3.62 -3.36 15.00
C LYS A 170 -4.21 -3.14 16.39
N ALA A 171 -3.43 -2.58 17.33
CA ALA A 171 -3.91 -2.26 18.67
C ALA A 171 -5.11 -1.29 18.67
N GLN A 172 -5.28 -0.52 17.59
CA GLN A 172 -6.44 0.37 17.38
C GLN A 172 -7.46 -0.16 16.36
N GLY A 173 -7.30 -1.40 15.89
CA GLY A 173 -8.17 -2.02 14.88
C GLY A 173 -7.87 -1.63 13.43
N ALA A 174 -6.75 -0.96 13.16
CA ALA A 174 -6.39 -0.58 11.78
C ALA A 174 -5.89 -1.79 10.99
N ARG A 175 -6.26 -1.86 9.71
CA ARG A 175 -5.65 -2.79 8.75
C ARG A 175 -4.25 -2.32 8.38
N VAL A 176 -3.38 -3.26 8.01
CA VAL A 176 -2.03 -2.96 7.55
C VAL A 176 -1.90 -3.31 6.07
N ILE A 177 -1.29 -2.40 5.32
CA ILE A 177 -0.89 -2.64 3.93
C ILE A 177 0.63 -2.48 3.83
N LEU A 178 1.30 -3.52 3.38
CA LEU A 178 2.73 -3.45 3.04
C LEU A 178 2.87 -2.85 1.64
N TYR A 179 3.40 -1.64 1.54
CA TYR A 179 3.75 -1.05 0.25
C TYR A 179 5.20 -1.41 -0.07
N GLU A 180 5.38 -2.51 -0.80
CA GLU A 180 6.70 -2.98 -1.24
C GLU A 180 7.17 -2.17 -2.44
N THR A 181 8.34 -1.53 -2.34
CA THR A 181 8.93 -0.75 -3.44
C THR A 181 10.01 -1.55 -4.16
N THR A 182 10.21 -1.28 -5.46
CA THR A 182 11.18 -2.03 -6.28
C THR A 182 12.18 -1.13 -7.04
N PRO A 183 13.01 -0.33 -6.35
CA PRO A 183 14.00 0.54 -7.02
C PRO A 183 14.94 -0.22 -7.97
N ALA A 184 15.31 -1.46 -7.62
CA ALA A 184 16.33 -2.23 -8.32
C ALA A 184 15.83 -2.89 -9.63
N THR A 185 14.52 -3.08 -9.82
CA THR A 185 13.97 -3.80 -10.98
C THR A 185 13.29 -2.90 -12.01
N GLN A 186 13.26 -1.59 -11.80
CA GLN A 186 12.62 -0.64 -12.73
C GLN A 186 13.49 -0.37 -13.97
N ASN A 187 12.89 -0.53 -15.15
CA ASN A 187 13.53 -0.20 -16.43
C ASN A 187 13.40 1.29 -16.76
N LYS A 188 14.53 1.92 -17.10
CA LYS A 188 14.58 3.30 -17.62
C LYS A 188 14.39 3.40 -19.13
N ASN A 189 14.59 2.28 -19.83
CA ASN A 189 14.43 2.15 -21.27
C ASN A 189 13.45 1.00 -21.56
N PRO A 190 12.75 1.03 -22.71
CA PRO A 190 11.99 -0.12 -23.19
C PRO A 190 12.84 -1.40 -23.21
N LEU A 191 12.24 -2.52 -22.84
CA LEU A 191 12.90 -3.81 -22.82
C LEU A 191 12.90 -4.46 -24.20
N ARG A 192 14.02 -5.08 -24.57
CA ARG A 192 14.17 -5.89 -25.79
C ARG A 192 14.17 -7.39 -25.53
N MET A 193 14.34 -7.77 -24.27
CA MET A 193 14.33 -9.14 -23.77
C MET A 193 13.43 -9.22 -22.55
N PRO A 194 12.80 -10.38 -22.27
CA PRO A 194 12.02 -10.56 -21.05
C PRO A 194 12.82 -10.22 -19.79
N PRO A 195 12.21 -9.59 -18.77
CA PRO A 195 12.85 -9.35 -17.48
C PRO A 195 13.12 -10.67 -16.74
N ASP A 196 14.18 -10.69 -15.92
CA ASP A 196 14.45 -11.82 -15.04
C ASP A 196 13.42 -11.87 -13.88
N ALA A 197 12.68 -12.96 -13.81
CA ALA A 197 11.63 -13.18 -12.83
C ALA A 197 12.15 -13.74 -11.49
N GLU A 198 13.32 -14.35 -11.45
CA GLU A 198 13.83 -15.05 -10.26
C GLU A 198 13.99 -14.13 -9.03
N PRO A 199 14.72 -12.99 -9.11
CA PRO A 199 14.88 -12.11 -7.96
C PRO A 199 13.56 -11.48 -7.51
N VAL A 200 12.67 -11.18 -8.46
CA VAL A 200 11.31 -10.67 -8.17
C VAL A 200 10.50 -11.71 -7.40
N MET A 201 10.48 -12.96 -7.85
CA MET A 201 9.73 -14.02 -7.18
C MET A 201 10.27 -14.35 -5.80
N LYS A 202 11.60 -14.30 -5.61
CA LYS A 202 12.22 -14.44 -4.28
C LYS A 202 11.74 -13.34 -3.34
N LYS A 203 11.76 -12.08 -3.78
CA LYS A 203 11.28 -10.94 -2.99
C LYS A 203 9.79 -11.04 -2.69
N ALA A 204 8.97 -11.33 -3.70
CA ALA A 204 7.52 -11.44 -3.56
C ALA A 204 7.14 -12.51 -2.53
N LYS A 205 7.82 -13.67 -2.52
CA LYS A 205 7.62 -14.73 -1.51
C LYS A 205 8.00 -14.27 -0.09
N ALA A 206 9.12 -13.57 0.07
CA ALA A 206 9.52 -13.05 1.38
C ALA A 206 8.51 -12.03 1.94
N ILE A 207 8.02 -11.14 1.08
CA ILE A 207 7.02 -10.13 1.46
C ILE A 207 5.65 -10.77 1.68
N ALA A 208 5.30 -11.82 0.94
CA ALA A 208 4.09 -12.61 1.17
C ALA A 208 4.13 -13.33 2.52
N ALA A 209 5.27 -13.91 2.91
CA ALA A 209 5.46 -14.51 4.23
C ALA A 209 5.30 -13.49 5.36
N LEU A 210 5.91 -12.30 5.20
CA LEU A 210 5.74 -11.18 6.15
C LEU A 210 4.29 -10.71 6.20
N ALA A 211 3.62 -10.56 5.06
CA ALA A 211 2.22 -10.16 4.99
C ALA A 211 1.32 -11.18 5.68
N LYS A 212 1.58 -12.48 5.53
CA LYS A 212 0.86 -13.55 6.22
C LYS A 212 1.07 -13.48 7.73
N GLN A 213 2.33 -13.35 8.20
CA GLN A 213 2.65 -13.19 9.61
C GLN A 213 1.92 -11.98 10.23
N LEU A 214 1.83 -10.89 9.46
CA LEU A 214 1.22 -9.65 9.91
C LEU A 214 -0.28 -9.56 9.62
N ASP A 215 -0.93 -10.60 9.09
CA ASP A 215 -2.31 -10.54 8.57
C ASP A 215 -2.57 -9.20 7.83
N ALA A 216 -1.71 -8.92 6.86
CA ALA A 216 -1.66 -7.69 6.10
C ALA A 216 -1.97 -7.96 4.62
N SER A 217 -2.51 -6.93 3.97
CA SER A 217 -2.55 -6.84 2.51
C SER A 217 -1.23 -6.24 2.00
N ALA A 218 -1.01 -6.21 0.69
CA ALA A 218 0.18 -5.57 0.12
C ALA A 218 -0.08 -4.94 -1.25
N ALA A 219 0.70 -3.89 -1.54
CA ALA A 219 0.97 -3.43 -2.90
C ALA A 219 2.35 -3.98 -3.32
N PRO A 220 2.41 -5.09 -4.08
CA PRO A 220 3.64 -5.86 -4.35
C PRO A 220 4.34 -5.37 -5.61
N MET A 221 5.00 -4.22 -5.55
CA MET A 221 5.42 -3.53 -6.77
C MET A 221 6.50 -4.22 -7.57
N SER A 222 7.34 -5.07 -6.96
CA SER A 222 8.27 -5.93 -7.71
C SER A 222 7.54 -6.85 -8.68
N LEU A 223 6.46 -7.49 -8.23
CA LEU A 223 5.64 -8.40 -9.04
C LEU A 223 4.76 -7.66 -10.06
N VAL A 224 4.16 -6.54 -9.66
CA VAL A 224 3.41 -5.67 -10.59
C VAL A 224 4.33 -5.12 -11.68
N GLY A 225 5.53 -4.67 -11.30
CA GLY A 225 6.55 -4.20 -12.23
C GLY A 225 6.98 -5.28 -13.22
N LEU A 226 7.22 -6.51 -12.74
CA LEU A 226 7.54 -7.66 -13.60
C LEU A 226 6.45 -7.91 -14.63
N TYR A 227 5.17 -7.96 -14.22
CA TYR A 227 4.07 -8.14 -15.17
C TYR A 227 3.95 -6.99 -16.18
N CYS A 228 4.15 -5.75 -15.75
CA CYS A 228 4.18 -4.63 -16.69
C CYS A 228 5.33 -4.75 -17.69
N GLN A 229 6.53 -5.10 -17.23
CA GLN A 229 7.71 -5.25 -18.07
C GLN A 229 7.58 -6.41 -19.06
N THR A 230 6.88 -7.49 -18.68
CA THR A 230 6.60 -8.63 -19.56
C THR A 230 5.51 -8.32 -20.59
N GLU A 231 4.41 -7.69 -20.18
CA GLU A 231 3.23 -7.49 -21.04
C GLU A 231 3.28 -6.18 -21.84
N ARG A 232 3.98 -5.18 -21.33
CA ARG A 232 4.20 -3.85 -21.93
C ARG A 232 5.68 -3.46 -21.87
N PRO A 233 6.56 -4.20 -22.57
CA PRO A 233 8.00 -3.93 -22.57
C PRO A 233 8.35 -2.56 -23.17
N ASP A 234 7.42 -1.93 -23.90
CA ASP A 234 7.52 -0.57 -24.42
C ASP A 234 7.45 0.51 -23.32
N LEU A 235 6.81 0.22 -22.19
CA LEU A 235 6.66 1.16 -21.08
C LEU A 235 7.88 1.14 -20.16
N THR A 236 8.32 2.34 -19.75
CA THR A 236 9.35 2.52 -18.73
C THR A 236 8.71 2.72 -17.36
N LEU A 237 9.39 2.25 -16.31
CA LEU A 237 8.91 2.31 -14.92
C LEU A 237 9.69 3.30 -14.05
N ARG A 238 10.83 3.79 -14.53
CA ARG A 238 11.57 4.90 -13.92
C ARG A 238 11.98 5.91 -14.96
N PHE A 239 12.34 7.09 -14.48
CA PHE A 239 12.89 8.14 -15.33
C PHE A 239 14.23 7.72 -15.94
N LEU A 240 14.56 8.33 -17.07
CA LEU A 240 15.86 8.18 -17.71
C LEU A 240 16.95 8.89 -16.90
N ASN A 241 16.66 10.12 -16.47
CA ASN A 241 17.60 11.01 -15.78
C ASN A 241 17.44 10.99 -14.24
N ASP A 242 16.57 10.14 -13.70
CA ASP A 242 16.37 9.97 -12.26
C ASP A 242 16.12 8.48 -11.94
N ALA A 243 16.74 7.96 -10.88
CA ALA A 243 16.56 6.56 -10.47
C ALA A 243 15.19 6.28 -9.82
N HIS A 244 14.37 7.30 -9.60
CA HIS A 244 13.02 7.14 -9.06
C HIS A 244 12.01 6.67 -10.10
N LEU A 245 10.94 6.05 -9.58
CA LEU A 245 9.74 5.71 -10.33
C LEU A 245 9.20 6.90 -11.11
N ASN A 246 8.80 6.64 -12.36
CA ASN A 246 8.11 7.63 -13.19
C ASN A 246 6.59 7.55 -12.97
N GLN A 247 5.86 8.37 -13.74
CA GLN A 247 4.40 8.47 -13.68
C GLN A 247 3.71 7.12 -13.97
N THR A 248 4.24 6.28 -14.87
CA THR A 248 3.69 4.96 -15.18
C THR A 248 3.73 4.04 -13.95
N MET A 249 4.88 3.97 -13.29
CA MET A 249 5.03 3.13 -12.09
C MET A 249 4.26 3.69 -10.89
N ALA A 250 4.12 5.01 -10.79
CA ALA A 250 3.26 5.64 -9.79
C ALA A 250 1.78 5.31 -10.02
N TYR A 251 1.32 5.29 -11.27
CA TYR A 251 -0.04 4.87 -11.62
C TYR A 251 -0.31 3.40 -11.25
N LEU A 252 0.60 2.49 -11.61
CA LEU A 252 0.55 1.08 -11.18
C LEU A 252 0.54 0.94 -9.66
N THR A 253 1.33 1.76 -8.96
CA THR A 253 1.37 1.77 -7.49
C THR A 253 0.02 2.18 -6.91
N ALA A 254 -0.61 3.23 -7.43
CA ALA A 254 -1.93 3.67 -6.97
C ALA A 254 -2.99 2.58 -7.20
N CYS A 255 -2.97 1.93 -8.36
CA CYS A 255 -3.85 0.80 -8.69
C CYS A 255 -3.64 -0.40 -7.74
N ALA A 256 -2.38 -0.75 -7.45
CA ALA A 256 -2.06 -1.86 -6.54
C ALA A 256 -2.46 -1.55 -5.09
N ILE A 257 -2.32 -0.29 -4.64
CA ILE A 257 -2.80 0.14 -3.32
C ILE A 257 -4.33 0.12 -3.27
N TYR A 258 -5.03 0.55 -4.32
CA TYR A 258 -6.49 0.43 -4.42
C TYR A 258 -6.94 -1.04 -4.29
N ALA A 259 -6.32 -1.94 -5.05
CA ALA A 259 -6.59 -3.38 -4.95
C ALA A 259 -6.32 -3.90 -3.53
N ALA A 260 -5.23 -3.48 -2.90
CA ALA A 260 -4.90 -3.86 -1.54
C ALA A 260 -5.86 -3.31 -0.47
N LEU A 261 -6.44 -2.13 -0.71
CA LEU A 261 -7.41 -1.47 0.18
C LEU A 261 -8.77 -2.15 0.15
N PHE A 262 -9.24 -2.56 -1.03
CA PHE A 262 -10.63 -2.96 -1.24
C PHE A 262 -10.81 -4.41 -1.69
N ASP A 263 -9.74 -5.13 -2.04
CA ASP A 263 -9.80 -6.46 -2.68
C ASP A 263 -10.69 -6.45 -3.95
N LYS A 264 -10.67 -5.32 -4.67
CA LYS A 264 -11.43 -5.05 -5.89
C LYS A 264 -10.47 -4.67 -7.04
N SER A 265 -10.82 -5.04 -8.26
CA SER A 265 -10.08 -4.61 -9.45
C SER A 265 -10.18 -3.08 -9.62
N PRO A 266 -9.08 -2.38 -9.95
CA PRO A 266 -9.10 -0.97 -10.35
C PRO A 266 -9.51 -0.76 -11.81
N GLU A 267 -9.79 -1.82 -12.58
CA GLU A 267 -10.22 -1.71 -13.98
C GLU A 267 -11.52 -0.90 -14.11
N GLY A 268 -11.51 0.06 -15.02
CA GLY A 268 -12.65 0.96 -15.28
C GLY A 268 -12.68 2.21 -14.39
N LEU A 269 -11.75 2.37 -13.44
CA LEU A 269 -11.66 3.62 -12.67
C LEU A 269 -11.30 4.80 -13.59
N PRO A 270 -11.89 5.99 -13.37
CA PRO A 270 -11.77 7.12 -14.29
C PRO A 270 -10.45 7.89 -14.15
N VAL A 271 -9.64 7.63 -13.12
CA VAL A 271 -8.35 8.34 -12.90
C VAL A 271 -7.40 8.01 -14.05
N ASP A 272 -6.97 9.03 -14.78
CA ASP A 272 -6.28 8.89 -16.07
C ASP A 272 -4.94 9.61 -16.14
N SER A 273 -4.49 10.23 -15.04
CA SER A 273 -3.30 11.06 -15.06
C SER A 273 -2.53 11.02 -13.75
N ILE A 274 -1.22 11.28 -13.86
CA ILE A 274 -0.29 11.38 -12.74
C ILE A 274 0.57 12.63 -12.93
N THR A 275 0.70 13.42 -11.86
CA THR A 275 1.52 14.64 -11.83
C THR A 275 2.62 14.50 -10.80
N ASP A 276 3.88 14.61 -11.22
CA ASP A 276 5.02 14.60 -10.30
C ASP A 276 5.17 15.94 -9.57
N ILE A 277 5.93 15.93 -8.48
CA ILE A 277 6.28 17.10 -7.67
C ILE A 277 7.77 17.42 -7.73
N ARG A 278 8.51 16.75 -8.61
CA ARG A 278 9.94 16.94 -8.85
C ARG A 278 10.16 17.37 -10.28
N PHE A 279 10.79 18.52 -10.42
CA PHE A 279 10.86 19.25 -11.67
C PHE A 279 12.18 19.05 -12.40
N TRP A 280 12.16 19.24 -13.72
CA TRP A 280 13.37 19.33 -14.53
C TRP A 280 14.29 20.45 -13.99
N LYS A 281 15.58 20.12 -13.83
CA LYS A 281 16.60 21.02 -13.25
C LYS A 281 16.21 21.67 -11.90
N ASN A 282 15.23 21.09 -11.20
CA ASN A 282 14.61 21.65 -9.98
C ASN A 282 14.00 23.06 -10.13
N LYS A 283 13.68 23.51 -11.36
CA LYS A 283 13.19 24.87 -11.62
C LYS A 283 12.02 24.93 -12.59
N GLU A 284 12.03 24.12 -13.64
CA GLU A 284 11.03 24.14 -14.72
C GLU A 284 9.79 23.34 -14.30
N ARG A 285 8.81 24.01 -13.69
CA ARG A 285 7.67 23.37 -12.98
C ARG A 285 6.67 22.67 -13.89
N ASP A 286 6.70 22.95 -15.17
CA ASP A 286 5.90 22.32 -16.23
C ASP A 286 6.52 21.00 -16.74
N LYS A 287 7.74 20.67 -16.30
CA LYS A 287 8.50 19.51 -16.78
C LYS A 287 8.90 18.53 -15.70
N ASP A 288 8.80 17.25 -16.02
CA ASP A 288 9.25 16.14 -15.18
C ASP A 288 10.77 15.93 -15.23
N ARG A 289 11.26 14.83 -14.65
CA ARG A 289 12.69 14.56 -14.57
C ARG A 289 13.35 14.19 -15.88
N ASP A 290 12.58 13.93 -16.94
CA ASP A 290 13.09 13.67 -18.27
C ASP A 290 12.87 14.86 -19.23
N GLY A 291 12.31 15.96 -18.72
CA GLY A 291 12.01 17.15 -19.52
C GLY A 291 10.69 17.06 -20.29
N ASN A 292 9.91 16.00 -20.05
CA ASN A 292 8.56 15.81 -20.60
C ASN A 292 7.53 16.56 -19.73
N PRO A 293 6.26 16.70 -20.15
CA PRO A 293 5.23 17.31 -19.33
C PRO A 293 5.17 16.73 -17.90
N ILE A 294 5.05 17.60 -16.89
CA ILE A 294 5.01 17.20 -15.47
C ILE A 294 3.84 16.25 -15.16
N THR A 295 2.75 16.41 -15.89
CA THR A 295 1.56 15.55 -15.87
C THR A 295 1.59 14.62 -17.06
N LYS A 296 1.51 13.32 -16.80
CA LYS A 296 1.26 12.30 -17.84
C LYS A 296 -0.21 11.90 -17.78
N THR A 297 -0.92 12.10 -18.89
CA THR A 297 -2.26 11.53 -19.12
C THR A 297 -2.12 10.25 -19.93
N PHE A 298 -2.77 9.18 -19.47
CA PHE A 298 -2.75 7.86 -20.12
C PHE A 298 -3.88 7.76 -21.14
N SER A 299 -3.60 7.11 -22.28
CA SER A 299 -4.65 6.72 -23.22
C SER A 299 -5.61 5.72 -22.55
N ASP A 300 -6.85 5.59 -23.04
CA ASP A 300 -7.80 4.59 -22.53
C ASP A 300 -7.23 3.17 -22.54
N LYS A 301 -6.49 2.83 -23.60
CA LYS A 301 -5.80 1.54 -23.72
C LYS A 301 -4.75 1.36 -22.63
N ASP A 302 -3.82 2.31 -22.49
CA ASP A 302 -2.76 2.21 -21.48
C ASP A 302 -3.35 2.17 -20.07
N ARG A 303 -4.36 3.00 -19.81
CA ARG A 303 -5.05 3.05 -18.52
C ARG A 303 -5.65 1.70 -18.16
N ALA A 304 -6.43 1.10 -19.07
CA ALA A 304 -7.07 -0.19 -18.85
C ALA A 304 -6.04 -1.32 -18.67
N GLU A 305 -5.01 -1.37 -19.51
CA GLU A 305 -3.96 -2.38 -19.41
C GLU A 305 -3.16 -2.27 -18.11
N LEU A 306 -2.80 -1.05 -17.67
CA LEU A 306 -2.10 -0.84 -16.40
C LEU A 306 -2.98 -1.20 -15.19
N GLN A 307 -4.28 -0.88 -15.20
CA GLN A 307 -5.20 -1.31 -14.16
C GLN A 307 -5.28 -2.83 -14.05
N ARG A 308 -5.44 -3.53 -15.19
CA ARG A 308 -5.46 -5.00 -15.26
C ARG A 308 -4.14 -5.62 -14.78
N ILE A 309 -3.00 -5.06 -15.18
CA ILE A 309 -1.67 -5.54 -14.77
C ILE A 309 -1.48 -5.40 -13.25
N ALA A 310 -1.87 -4.27 -12.67
CA ALA A 310 -1.82 -4.07 -11.22
C ALA A 310 -2.72 -5.07 -10.48
N TRP A 311 -3.93 -5.31 -10.97
CA TRP A 311 -4.85 -6.31 -10.42
C TRP A 311 -4.26 -7.72 -10.46
N LYS A 312 -3.72 -8.13 -11.62
CA LYS A 312 -3.04 -9.43 -11.79
C LYS A 312 -1.88 -9.60 -10.82
N GLY A 313 -1.06 -8.57 -10.64
CA GLY A 313 0.04 -8.56 -9.67
C GLY A 313 -0.44 -8.74 -8.23
N TYR A 314 -1.49 -8.01 -7.85
CA TYR A 314 -2.13 -8.16 -6.54
C TYR A 314 -2.69 -9.57 -6.32
N GLN A 315 -3.45 -10.11 -7.28
CA GLN A 315 -4.04 -11.45 -7.18
C GLN A 315 -2.96 -12.54 -7.05
N LYS A 316 -1.88 -12.45 -7.85
CA LYS A 316 -0.78 -13.41 -7.74
C LYS A 316 -0.10 -13.33 -6.38
N PHE A 317 0.13 -12.12 -5.86
CA PHE A 317 0.68 -11.95 -4.52
C PHE A 317 -0.22 -12.54 -3.44
N LYS A 318 -1.54 -12.33 -3.53
CA LYS A 318 -2.52 -12.90 -2.60
C LYS A 318 -2.47 -14.43 -2.60
N GLN A 319 -2.33 -15.07 -3.75
CA GLN A 319 -2.11 -16.53 -3.86
C GLN A 319 -0.82 -16.97 -3.13
N LEU A 320 0.29 -16.26 -3.34
CA LEU A 320 1.56 -16.54 -2.67
C LEU A 320 1.45 -16.41 -1.13
N ARG A 321 0.73 -15.39 -0.65
CA ARG A 321 0.50 -15.16 0.78
C ARG A 321 -0.39 -16.24 1.39
N ASP A 322 -1.47 -16.60 0.72
CA ASP A 322 -2.49 -17.50 1.25
C ASP A 322 -2.07 -18.98 1.12
N GLY A 323 -1.00 -19.27 0.38
CA GLY A 323 -0.51 -20.64 0.16
C GLY A 323 -1.37 -21.44 -0.80
N LYS A 324 -2.21 -20.78 -1.61
CA LYS A 324 -2.99 -21.41 -2.66
C LYS A 324 -2.10 -21.56 -3.89
N THR A 325 -1.68 -22.78 -4.20
CA THR A 325 -1.19 -23.11 -5.55
C THR A 325 -2.34 -22.89 -6.53
N ALA A 326 -2.02 -22.34 -7.71
CA ALA A 326 -2.99 -22.34 -8.80
C ALA A 326 -3.21 -23.80 -9.20
N ASP A 327 -4.47 -24.24 -9.18
CA ASP A 327 -4.90 -25.51 -9.76
C ASP A 327 -4.60 -25.55 -11.26
#